data_AF-A0A3A5MDK0-F1
#
_entry.id   AF-A0A3A5MDK0-F1
#
_cell.length_a   1.000
_cell.length_b   1.000
_cell.length_c   1.000
_cell.angle_alpha   90.00
_cell.angle_beta   90.00
_cell.angle_gamma   90.00
#
_symmetry.space_group_name_H-M   'P 1'
#
loop_
_entity.id
_entity.type
_entity.pdbx_description
1 polymer ?
#
loop_
_entity_poly.entity_id
_entity_poly.type
_entity_poly.pdbx_seq_one_letter_code
_entity_poly.pdbx_strand_id
1 'polypeptide(L)'
;MGGLVPVFAAYGAVFILAGLLPFILAFHLDGIVQIVRGNGFKALIAAFVLSVVIAAAGYFVLVWASAQATVTPGTVASLNTVASYFLFFSVPLALIAFIARTVKLVRAGSRAQGSA
;
A
#
# COMPACT_ATOMS: atom_id res chain seq x y z
N MET A 1 -21.45 16.14 -18.05
CA MET A 1 -20.44 15.88 -16.98
C MET A 1 -19.88 14.44 -16.97
N GLY A 2 -20.20 13.57 -17.94
CA GLY A 2 -19.81 12.14 -17.90
C GLY A 2 -18.37 11.79 -18.33
N GLY A 3 -17.62 12.71 -18.97
CA GLY A 3 -16.30 12.38 -19.53
C GLY A 3 -15.11 12.48 -18.56
N LEU A 4 -15.27 13.18 -17.43
CA LEU A 4 -14.17 13.39 -16.48
C LEU A 4 -14.13 12.31 -15.37
N VAL A 5 -15.26 11.69 -15.07
CA VAL A 5 -15.37 10.65 -14.03
C VAL A 5 -14.38 9.50 -14.25
N PRO A 6 -14.23 8.94 -15.47
CA PRO A 6 -13.27 7.87 -15.70
C PRO A 6 -11.81 8.31 -15.50
N VAL A 7 -11.50 9.55 -15.87
CA VAL A 7 -10.14 10.11 -15.69
C VAL A 7 -9.82 10.24 -14.21
N PHE A 8 -10.72 10.83 -13.41
CA PHE A 8 -10.55 10.93 -11.96
C PHE A 8 -10.49 9.56 -11.29
N ALA A 9 -11.32 8.60 -11.73
CA ALA A 9 -11.28 7.23 -11.24
C ALA A 9 -9.93 6.56 -11.52
N ALA A 10 -9.34 6.77 -12.70
CA ALA A 10 -8.03 6.23 -13.04
C ALA A 10 -6.91 6.82 -12.15
N TYR A 11 -6.90 8.14 -11.95
CA TYR A 11 -5.93 8.78 -11.05
C TYR A 11 -6.12 8.36 -9.59
N GLY A 12 -7.37 8.23 -9.14
CA GLY A 12 -7.70 7.71 -7.81
C GLY A 12 -7.22 6.27 -7.62
N ALA A 13 -7.41 5.42 -8.63
CA ALA A 13 -6.91 4.05 -8.61
C ALA A 13 -5.38 3.98 -8.56
N VAL A 14 -4.68 4.82 -9.33
CA VAL A 14 -3.22 4.96 -9.26
C VAL A 14 -2.79 5.40 -7.87
N PHE A 15 -3.46 6.37 -7.25
CA PHE A 15 -3.15 6.78 -5.88
C PHE A 15 -3.34 5.63 -4.88
N ILE A 16 -4.39 4.84 -5.00
CA ILE A 16 -4.61 3.67 -4.13
C ILE A 16 -3.49 2.64 -4.32
N LEU A 17 -3.17 2.29 -5.57
CA LEU A 17 -2.23 1.22 -5.89
C LEU A 17 -0.76 1.61 -5.70
N ALA A 18 -0.36 2.83 -6.12
CA ALA A 18 1.02 3.30 -6.06
C ALA A 18 1.31 4.15 -4.82
N GLY A 19 0.30 4.83 -4.28
CA GLY A 19 0.43 5.69 -3.11
C GLY A 19 0.20 4.91 -1.81
N LEU A 20 -0.97 4.28 -1.65
CA LEU A 20 -1.36 3.65 -0.38
C LEU A 20 -0.85 2.22 -0.22
N LEU A 21 -0.95 1.40 -1.27
CA LEU A 21 -0.64 -0.04 -1.19
C LEU A 21 0.78 -0.33 -0.66
N PRO A 22 1.85 0.42 -1.00
CA PRO A 22 3.17 0.19 -0.43
C PRO A 22 3.22 0.27 1.10
N PHE A 23 2.46 1.18 1.72
CA PHE A 23 2.36 1.27 3.18
C PHE A 23 1.65 0.07 3.79
N ILE A 24 0.62 -0.44 3.10
CA ILE A 24 -0.11 -1.63 3.54
C ILE A 24 0.76 -2.88 3.41
N LEU A 25 1.48 -2.99 2.30
CA LEU A 25 2.44 -4.08 2.07
C LEU A 25 3.56 -4.08 3.12
N ALA A 26 3.98 -2.92 3.61
CA ALA A 26 4.97 -2.85 4.68
C ALA A 26 4.52 -3.56 5.99
N PHE A 27 3.21 -3.73 6.22
CA PHE A 27 2.73 -4.53 7.37
C PHE A 27 2.98 -6.04 7.20
N HIS A 28 3.27 -6.53 5.99
CA HIS A 28 3.70 -7.92 5.81
C HIS A 28 5.03 -8.16 6.49
N LEU A 29 5.94 -7.18 6.41
CA LEU A 29 7.22 -7.24 7.12
C LEU A 29 6.99 -7.25 8.64
N ASP A 30 6.04 -6.45 9.15
CA ASP A 30 5.63 -6.49 10.56
C ASP A 30 5.08 -7.87 10.96
N GLY A 31 4.29 -8.50 10.10
CA GLY A 31 3.79 -9.86 10.29
C GLY A 31 4.91 -10.92 10.32
N ILE A 32 5.88 -10.81 9.43
CA ILE A 32 7.08 -11.68 9.41
C ILE A 32 7.87 -11.54 10.72
N VAL A 33 8.09 -10.29 11.19
CA VAL A 33 8.77 -10.04 12.47
C VAL A 33 8.01 -10.68 13.64
N GLN A 34 6.68 -10.67 13.63
CA GLN A 34 5.87 -11.32 14.67
C GLN A 34 5.96 -12.85 14.64
N ILE A 35 6.03 -13.45 13.45
CA ILE A 35 6.25 -14.90 13.30
C ILE A 35 7.62 -15.29 13.88
N VAL A 36 8.67 -14.53 13.56
CA VAL A 36 10.02 -14.75 14.10
C VAL A 36 10.06 -14.63 15.63
N ARG A 37 9.21 -13.77 16.21
CA ARG A 37 9.07 -13.62 17.67
C ARG A 37 8.17 -14.65 18.34
N GLY A 38 7.62 -15.62 17.60
CA GLY A 38 6.71 -16.64 18.12
C GLY A 38 5.29 -16.14 18.42
N ASN A 39 4.92 -14.93 17.99
CA ASN A 39 3.59 -14.34 18.24
C ASN A 39 2.53 -14.77 17.20
N GLY A 40 2.89 -15.68 16.29
CA GLY A 40 2.01 -16.32 15.32
C GLY A 40 1.73 -15.54 14.03
N PHE A 41 0.92 -16.15 13.14
CA PHE A 41 0.64 -15.67 11.79
C PHE A 41 -0.51 -14.65 11.68
N LYS A 42 -1.23 -14.37 12.77
CA LYS A 42 -2.46 -13.57 12.73
C LYS A 42 -2.26 -12.19 12.09
N ALA A 43 -1.17 -11.51 12.44
CA ALA A 43 -0.84 -10.20 11.88
C ALA A 43 -0.47 -10.27 10.39
N LEU A 44 0.23 -11.32 9.96
CA LEU A 44 0.56 -11.51 8.54
C LEU A 44 -0.70 -11.77 7.71
N ILE A 45 -1.61 -12.62 8.20
CA ILE A 45 -2.88 -12.91 7.52
C ILE A 45 -3.74 -11.64 7.43
N ALA A 46 -3.85 -10.87 8.51
CA ALA A 46 -4.60 -9.61 8.50
C ALA A 46 -4.02 -8.60 7.50
N ALA A 47 -2.69 -8.45 7.48
CA ALA A 47 -2.00 -7.59 6.51
C ALA A 47 -2.23 -8.08 5.07
N PHE A 48 -2.19 -9.39 4.84
CA PHE A 48 -2.44 -9.99 3.54
C PHE A 48 -3.85 -9.73 3.03
N VAL A 49 -4.86 -10.02 3.85
CA VAL A 49 -6.27 -9.78 3.50
C VAL A 49 -6.49 -8.29 3.17
N LEU A 50 -5.95 -7.38 3.99
CA LEU A 50 -6.08 -5.95 3.75
C LEU A 50 -5.39 -5.52 2.44
N SER A 51 -4.19 -6.01 2.17
CA SER A 51 -3.49 -5.74 0.90
C SER A 51 -4.27 -6.25 -0.31
N VAL A 52 -4.82 -7.47 -0.25
CA VAL A 52 -5.60 -8.04 -1.35
C VAL A 52 -6.87 -7.21 -1.59
N VAL A 53 -7.60 -6.82 -0.55
CA VAL A 53 -8.83 -6.01 -0.69
C VAL A 53 -8.52 -4.66 -1.34
N ILE A 54 -7.49 -3.96 -0.86
CA ILE A 54 -7.12 -2.64 -1.39
C ILE A 54 -6.56 -2.74 -2.81
N ALA A 55 -5.72 -3.74 -3.09
CA ALA A 55 -5.20 -3.99 -4.43
C ALA A 55 -6.33 -4.34 -5.41
N ALA A 56 -7.26 -5.21 -5.00
CA ALA A 56 -8.41 -5.59 -5.82
C ALA A 56 -9.30 -4.37 -6.11
N ALA A 57 -9.64 -3.58 -5.10
CA ALA A 57 -10.44 -2.37 -5.27
C ALA A 57 -9.78 -1.37 -6.23
N GLY A 58 -8.50 -1.06 -6.02
CA GLY A 58 -7.75 -0.17 -6.91
C GLY A 58 -7.64 -0.72 -8.33
N TYR A 59 -7.38 -2.02 -8.48
CA TYR A 59 -7.27 -2.67 -9.78
C TYR A 59 -8.59 -2.67 -10.55
N PHE A 60 -9.71 -3.03 -9.92
CA PHE A 60 -11.01 -3.03 -10.59
C PHE A 60 -11.41 -1.63 -11.05
N VAL A 61 -11.17 -0.60 -10.23
CA VAL A 61 -11.41 0.80 -10.63
C VAL A 61 -10.54 1.19 -11.81
N LEU A 62 -9.25 0.80 -11.81
CA LEU A 62 -8.33 1.11 -12.90
C LEU A 62 -8.73 0.42 -14.21
N VAL A 63 -9.12 -0.86 -14.14
CA VAL A 63 -9.58 -1.64 -15.30
C VAL A 63 -10.86 -1.03 -15.88
N TRP A 64 -11.84 -0.73 -15.02
CA TRP A 64 -13.08 -0.10 -15.45
C TRP A 64 -12.83 1.26 -16.11
N ALA A 65 -11.97 2.09 -15.51
CA ALA A 65 -11.65 3.42 -16.02
C ALA A 65 -10.89 3.35 -17.36
N SER A 66 -9.94 2.42 -17.49
CA SER A 66 -9.13 2.24 -18.70
C SER A 66 -9.94 1.74 -19.90
N ALA A 67 -11.10 1.12 -19.67
CA ALA A 67 -12.03 0.70 -20.73
C ALA A 67 -12.84 1.87 -21.33
N GLN A 68 -12.76 3.08 -20.75
CA GLN A 68 -13.54 4.23 -21.20
C GLN A 68 -12.79 5.02 -22.27
N ALA A 69 -13.50 5.45 -23.32
CA ALA A 69 -12.92 6.19 -24.46
C ALA A 69 -12.23 7.52 -24.08
N THR A 70 -12.55 8.07 -22.91
CA THR A 70 -11.94 9.30 -22.37
C THR A 70 -10.55 9.09 -21.80
N VAL A 71 -10.15 7.85 -21.51
CA VAL A 71 -8.79 7.51 -21.08
C VAL A 71 -7.96 7.24 -22.33
N THR A 72 -7.40 8.33 -22.86
CA THR A 72 -6.59 8.29 -24.09
C THR A 72 -5.18 7.77 -23.80
N PRO A 73 -4.40 7.39 -24.84
CA PRO A 73 -2.98 7.06 -24.66
C PRO A 73 -2.16 8.15 -23.94
N GLY A 74 -2.48 9.43 -24.19
CA GLY A 74 -1.85 10.56 -23.48
C GLY A 74 -2.18 10.59 -21.98
N THR A 75 -3.41 10.22 -21.62
CA THR A 75 -3.84 10.04 -20.22
C THR A 75 -3.09 8.89 -19.56
N VAL A 76 -2.95 7.75 -20.26
CA VAL A 76 -2.21 6.58 -19.76
C VAL A 76 -0.73 6.91 -19.51
N ALA A 77 -0.09 7.64 -20.42
CA ALA A 77 1.29 8.10 -20.22
C ALA A 77 1.40 8.97 -18.95
N SER A 78 0.45 9.87 -18.73
CA SER A 78 0.40 10.71 -17.53
C SER A 78 0.16 9.90 -16.25
N LEU A 79 -0.72 8.88 -16.30
CA LEU A 79 -0.97 7.96 -15.18
C LEU A 79 0.29 7.17 -14.81
N ASN A 80 1.06 6.70 -15.79
CA ASN A 80 2.33 6.00 -15.55
C ASN A 80 3.37 6.92 -14.89
N THR A 81 3.48 8.17 -15.35
CA THR A 81 4.35 9.16 -14.72
C THR A 81 3.95 9.42 -13.27
N VAL A 82 2.65 9.62 -13.01
CA VAL A 82 2.14 9.83 -11.65
C VAL A 82 2.35 8.60 -10.77
N ALA A 83 2.12 7.40 -11.28
CA ALA A 83 2.40 6.14 -10.57
C ALA A 83 3.88 6.04 -10.20
N SER A 84 4.77 6.40 -11.13
CA SER A 84 6.22 6.38 -10.91
C SER A 84 6.63 7.35 -9.80
N TYR A 85 6.09 8.58 -9.80
CA TYR A 85 6.32 9.53 -8.72
C TYR A 85 5.80 9.02 -7.38
N PHE A 86 4.58 8.47 -7.34
CA PHE A 86 4.05 7.90 -6.11
C PHE A 86 4.94 6.79 -5.58
N LEU A 87 5.30 5.80 -6.41
CA LEU A 87 6.17 4.70 -6.01
C LEU A 87 7.54 5.18 -5.53
N PHE A 88 8.11 6.17 -6.20
CA PHE A 88 9.41 6.75 -5.83
C PHE A 88 9.43 7.30 -4.40
N PHE A 89 8.31 7.87 -3.92
CA PHE A 89 8.22 8.39 -2.56
C PHE A 89 7.58 7.41 -1.57
N SER A 90 6.51 6.73 -1.95
CA SER A 90 5.72 5.86 -1.06
C SER A 90 6.51 4.63 -0.64
N VAL A 91 7.34 4.05 -1.52
CA VAL A 91 8.13 2.86 -1.17
C VAL A 91 9.19 3.18 -0.11
N PRO A 92 10.07 4.20 -0.27
CA PRO A 92 11.00 4.59 0.79
C PRO A 92 10.29 4.99 2.09
N LEU A 93 9.20 5.76 2.01
CA LEU A 93 8.45 6.18 3.20
C LEU A 93 7.80 4.99 3.92
N ALA A 94 7.27 4.02 3.19
CA ALA A 94 6.72 2.79 3.75
C ALA A 94 7.78 1.97 4.48
N LEU A 95 9.00 1.89 3.92
CA LEU A 95 10.14 1.25 4.57
C LEU A 95 10.56 1.99 5.84
N ILE A 96 10.66 3.32 5.80
CA ILE A 96 10.96 4.14 6.99
C ILE A 96 9.91 3.92 8.08
N ALA A 97 8.63 3.92 7.72
CA ALA A 97 7.53 3.66 8.65
C ALA A 97 7.62 2.26 9.26
N PHE A 98 7.94 1.24 8.46
CA PHE A 98 8.19 -0.12 8.95
C PHE A 98 9.37 -0.17 9.95
N ILE A 99 10.50 0.45 9.61
CA ILE A 99 11.67 0.50 10.49
C ILE A 99 11.30 1.17 11.82
N ALA A 100 10.60 2.31 11.78
CA ALA A 100 10.15 3.01 12.97
C ALA A 100 9.23 2.15 13.85
N ARG A 101 8.29 1.41 13.26
CA ARG A 101 7.41 0.46 13.97
C ARG A 101 8.20 -0.69 14.59
N THR A 102 9.13 -1.29 13.83
CA THR A 102 9.97 -2.38 14.30
C THR A 102 10.83 -1.97 15.49
N VAL A 103 11.50 -0.81 15.41
CA VAL A 103 12.32 -0.25 16.51
C VAL A 103 11.45 -0.01 17.75
N LYS A 104 10.25 0.55 17.59
CA LYS A 104 9.30 0.75 18.69
C LYS A 104 8.90 -0.58 19.34
N LEU A 105 8.61 -1.61 18.54
CA LEU A 105 8.25 -2.95 19.03
C LEU A 105 9.41 -3.66 19.73
N VAL A 106 10.66 -3.47 19.30
CA VAL A 106 11.85 -3.98 20.02
C VAL A 106 11.98 -3.29 21.38
N ARG A 107 11.92 -1.95 21.41
CA ARG A 107 12.07 -1.17 22.65
C ARG A 107 10.96 -1.41 23.67
N ALA A 108 9.73 -1.65 23.21
CA ALA A 108 8.63 -2.00 24.10
C ALA A 108 8.85 -3.37 24.77
N GLY A 109 9.34 -4.37 24.00
CA GLY A 109 9.67 -5.69 24.51
C GLY A 109 10.81 -5.68 25.53
N SER A 110 11.86 -4.89 25.30
CA SER A 110 12.99 -4.79 26.24
C SER A 110 12.63 -4.12 27.57
N ARG A 111 11.71 -3.15 27.57
CA ARG A 111 11.22 -2.51 28.80
C ARG A 111 10.36 -3.44 29.66
N ALA A 112 9.60 -4.33 29.04
CA ALA A 112 8.75 -5.29 29.76
C ALA A 112 9.57 -6.38 30.50
N GLN A 113 10.81 -6.64 30.05
CA GLN A 113 11.69 -7.63 30.70
C GLN A 113 12.56 -7.05 31.82
N GLY A 114 12.80 -5.74 31.85
CA GLY A 114 13.58 -5.07 32.90
C GLY A 114 12.77 -4.64 34.13
N SER A 115 11.47 -4.95 34.17
CA SER A 115 10.55 -4.63 35.27
C SER A 115 10.04 -5.87 36.02
N ALA A 116 10.68 -7.03 35.78
CA ALA A 116 10.50 -8.26 36.54
C ALA A 116 11.76 -8.52 37.38
#